data_AF-A0AA86T7S4-F1
#
_entry.id   AF-A0AA86T7S4-F1
#
_cell.length_a   1.000
_cell.length_b   1.000
_cell.length_c   1.000
_cell.angle_alpha   90.00
_cell.angle_beta   90.00
_cell.angle_gamma   90.00
#
_symmetry.space_group_name_H-M   'P 1'
#
loop_
_entity.id
_entity.type
_entity.pdbx_description
1 polymer ?
#
loop_
_entity_poly.entity_id
_entity_poly.type
_entity_poly.pdbx_seq_one_letter_code
_entity_poly.pdbx_strand_id
1 'polypeptide(L)'
;MQRLPLETQTLYAEFLAQLLATARHRSLGLAPGCFTTKRVKGETYYYFQYSDPGGRTRQAYVGKKSPALDRVVERFLHERADIEGDAARIQRLSAQLRIGGALSTDAAPARILKAFADAGIFQLGGVLIGTHAFAVMGNLLGVRWAGAYLKTQDIDIAGHSAIDIALPDLQADVPKILHTLEMGFVPVPPLNRKHPSTSFKVRGTALRVDFVTPQCKGRDDTPVIIKRFNVAAQPLRSLAYLLEQSQPAGIVNGGGVLVNVPHPARYALHKILVSRSRAVIDQTKAQKDLAQAAQLVEVLTEDRPGDLALAWKALTREKGDMTDKVRAAASRLATRFPEVCERLFSAIPSLRRPIKR
;
A
#
# COMPACT_ATOMS: atom_id res chain seq x y z
N MET A 1 -18.18 -12.53 7.20
CA MET A 1 -17.21 -11.62 7.86
C MET A 1 -17.61 -11.44 9.33
N GLN A 2 -16.78 -10.79 10.16
CA GLN A 2 -17.13 -10.44 11.55
C GLN A 2 -16.93 -8.94 11.77
N ARG A 3 -17.89 -8.25 12.40
CA ARG A 3 -17.76 -6.83 12.75
C ARG A 3 -16.77 -6.69 13.91
N LEU A 4 -15.86 -5.72 13.81
CA LEU A 4 -15.01 -5.33 14.92
C LEU A 4 -15.82 -4.50 15.94
N PRO A 5 -15.54 -4.61 17.25
CA PRO A 5 -16.17 -3.76 18.26
C PRO A 5 -15.95 -2.28 17.93
N LEU A 6 -16.91 -1.41 18.29
CA LEU A 6 -16.85 0.03 17.98
C LEU A 6 -15.58 0.66 18.55
N GLU A 7 -15.14 0.21 19.71
CA GLU A 7 -13.91 0.64 20.37
C GLU A 7 -12.68 0.38 19.48
N THR A 8 -12.64 -0.79 18.83
CA THR A 8 -11.55 -1.15 17.90
C THR A 8 -11.61 -0.32 16.62
N GLN A 9 -12.81 0.01 16.14
CA GLN A 9 -12.99 0.87 14.98
C GLN A 9 -12.51 2.31 15.26
N THR A 10 -12.87 2.85 16.43
CA THR A 10 -12.40 4.17 16.89
C THR A 10 -10.88 4.19 17.07
N LEU A 11 -10.31 3.14 17.68
CA LEU A 11 -8.85 3.00 17.80
C LEU A 11 -8.16 2.97 16.44
N TYR A 12 -8.77 2.36 15.41
CA TYR A 12 -8.19 2.34 14.07
C TYR A 12 -8.21 3.73 13.43
N ALA A 13 -9.28 4.50 13.64
CA ALA A 13 -9.36 5.88 13.17
C ALA A 13 -8.29 6.77 13.83
N GLU A 14 -8.08 6.64 15.15
CA GLU A 14 -7.01 7.35 15.87
C GLU A 14 -5.62 6.94 15.37
N PHE A 15 -5.40 5.63 15.20
CA PHE A 15 -4.17 5.07 14.65
C PHE A 15 -3.84 5.62 13.26
N LEU A 16 -4.83 5.68 12.37
CA LEU A 16 -4.66 6.23 11.03
C LEU A 16 -4.40 7.75 11.08
N ALA A 17 -5.10 8.49 11.94
CA ALA A 17 -4.87 9.92 12.13
C ALA A 17 -3.44 10.20 12.62
N GLN A 18 -2.95 9.42 13.58
CA GLN A 18 -1.57 9.53 14.07
C GLN A 18 -0.55 9.22 12.97
N LEU A 19 -0.77 8.15 12.19
CA LEU A 19 0.09 7.82 11.04
C LEU A 19 0.16 8.95 10.01
N LEU A 20 -0.99 9.58 9.71
CA LEU A 20 -1.08 10.71 8.79
C LEU A 20 -0.38 11.96 9.34
N ALA A 21 -0.49 12.24 10.63
CA ALA A 21 0.16 13.37 11.29
C ALA A 21 1.69 13.23 11.24
N THR A 22 2.21 12.04 11.54
CA THR A 22 3.66 11.77 11.50
C THR A 22 4.21 11.77 10.06
N ALA A 23 3.44 11.30 9.07
CA ALA A 23 3.88 11.30 7.67
C ALA A 23 4.00 12.69 7.03
N ARG A 24 3.35 13.72 7.60
CA ARG A 24 3.40 15.10 7.11
C ARG A 24 4.56 15.92 7.66
N HIS A 25 5.22 15.45 8.72
CA HIS A 25 6.33 16.16 9.33
C HIS A 25 7.62 15.97 8.53
N ARG A 26 8.10 17.02 7.87
CA ARG A 26 9.50 17.15 7.47
C ARG A 26 10.24 17.82 8.63
N SER A 27 10.98 17.05 9.40
CA SER A 27 11.64 17.49 10.63
C SER A 27 13.15 17.23 10.57
N LEU A 28 13.94 18.10 11.21
CA LEU A 28 15.39 17.90 11.40
C LEU A 28 15.65 16.67 12.28
N GLY A 29 14.78 16.39 13.24
CA GLY A 29 14.84 15.22 14.12
C GLY A 29 14.78 13.87 13.38
N LEU A 30 14.36 13.85 12.11
CA LEU A 30 14.40 12.65 11.25
C LEU A 30 15.79 12.37 10.67
N ALA A 31 16.73 13.31 10.74
CA ALA A 31 18.07 13.10 10.21
C ALA A 31 18.79 11.97 10.96
N PRO A 32 19.29 10.92 10.26
CA PRO A 32 19.89 9.77 10.91
C PRO A 32 21.25 10.14 11.50
N GLY A 33 21.30 10.43 12.80
CA GLY A 33 22.52 10.81 13.49
C GLY A 33 22.28 11.50 14.83
N CYS A 34 23.31 12.14 15.35
CA CYS A 34 23.22 13.02 16.52
C CYS A 34 24.26 14.13 16.44
N PHE A 35 24.01 15.24 17.15
CA PHE A 35 25.02 16.26 17.35
C PHE A 35 25.98 15.84 18.46
N THR A 36 27.27 16.04 18.23
CA THR A 36 28.34 15.89 19.23
C THR A 36 29.20 17.14 19.24
N THR A 37 29.88 17.40 20.34
CA THR A 37 30.82 18.53 20.46
C THR A 37 32.26 18.04 20.51
N LYS A 38 33.19 18.88 20.03
CA LYS A 38 34.64 18.70 20.24
C LYS A 38 35.26 20.02 20.66
N ARG A 39 36.26 19.95 21.52
CA ARG A 39 37.05 21.11 21.94
C ARG A 39 38.40 21.10 21.23
N VAL A 40 38.72 22.18 20.52
CA VAL A 40 39.97 22.34 19.76
C VAL A 40 40.54 23.72 20.07
N LYS A 41 41.77 23.77 20.58
CA LYS A 41 42.47 25.03 20.93
C LYS A 41 41.62 25.99 21.78
N GLY A 42 40.94 25.45 22.81
CA GLY A 42 40.11 26.22 23.75
C GLY A 42 38.66 26.44 23.31
N GLU A 43 38.38 26.34 22.02
CA GLU A 43 37.08 26.61 21.40
C GLU A 43 36.25 25.33 21.21
N THR A 44 34.92 25.44 21.27
CA THR A 44 34.00 24.30 21.11
C THR A 44 33.31 24.33 19.75
N TYR A 45 33.22 23.17 19.12
CA TYR A 45 32.65 23.01 17.77
C TYR A 45 31.62 21.88 17.76
N TYR A 46 30.56 22.07 16.99
CA TYR A 46 29.58 21.04 16.70
C TYR A 46 29.99 20.19 15.50
N TYR A 47 29.76 18.89 15.63
CA TYR A 47 29.82 17.90 14.57
C TYR A 47 28.50 17.14 14.54
N PHE A 48 28.05 16.76 13.35
CA PHE A 48 26.92 15.85 13.17
C PHE A 48 27.46 14.44 12.90
N GLN A 49 27.23 13.53 13.84
CA GLN A 49 27.67 12.15 13.77
C GLN A 49 26.57 11.27 13.18
N TYR A 50 26.87 10.55 12.10
CA TYR A 50 25.94 9.67 11.39
C TYR A 50 26.66 8.41 10.91
N SER A 51 25.90 7.39 10.50
CA SER A 51 26.47 6.16 9.95
C SER A 51 26.22 6.10 8.45
N ASP A 52 27.27 5.80 7.68
CA ASP A 52 27.13 5.50 6.26
C ASP A 52 26.41 4.17 6.03
N PRO A 53 25.85 3.94 4.83
CA PRO A 53 25.54 2.60 4.35
C PRO A 53 26.78 1.70 4.46
N GLY A 54 26.76 0.69 5.34
CA GLY A 54 27.92 -0.15 5.69
C GLY A 54 28.45 0.02 7.12
N GLY A 55 27.78 0.82 7.96
CA GLY A 55 27.99 0.84 9.42
C GLY A 55 29.20 1.65 9.91
N ARG A 56 29.95 2.30 9.01
CA ARG A 56 31.03 3.20 9.40
C ARG A 56 30.46 4.53 9.90
N THR A 57 30.79 4.87 11.14
CA THR A 57 30.43 6.16 11.73
C THR A 57 31.29 7.28 11.14
N ARG A 58 30.64 8.33 10.65
CA ARG A 58 31.26 9.57 10.17
C ARG A 58 30.81 10.76 11.02
N GLN A 59 31.61 11.82 10.97
CA GLN A 59 31.29 13.10 11.58
C GLN A 59 31.44 14.19 10.53
N ALA A 60 30.37 14.92 10.26
CA ALA A 60 30.40 16.14 9.47
C ALA A 60 30.64 17.33 10.41
N TYR A 61 31.62 18.18 10.09
CA TYR A 61 31.80 19.44 10.79
C TYR A 61 30.61 20.37 10.51
N VAL A 62 30.00 20.91 11.56
CA VAL A 62 28.84 21.81 11.45
C VAL A 62 29.28 23.26 11.63
N GLY A 63 30.05 23.55 12.68
CA GLY A 63 30.48 24.91 12.97
C GLY A 63 30.96 25.13 14.40
N LYS A 64 31.53 26.32 14.66
CA LYS A 64 31.87 26.78 16.02
C LYS A 64 30.59 26.97 16.85
N LYS A 65 30.56 26.46 18.08
CA LYS A 65 29.42 26.60 19.00
C LYS A 65 29.04 28.07 19.13
N SER A 66 27.77 28.36 18.93
CA SER A 66 27.18 29.70 18.98
C SER A 66 25.72 29.60 19.41
N PRO A 67 25.10 30.68 19.92
CA PRO A 67 23.69 30.68 20.29
C PRO A 67 22.76 30.27 19.14
N ALA A 68 23.14 30.56 17.89
CA ALA A 68 22.36 30.15 16.72
C ALA A 68 22.39 28.64 16.49
N LEU A 69 23.58 28.01 16.59
CA LEU A 69 23.71 26.55 16.47
C LEU A 69 23.11 25.82 17.67
N ASP A 70 23.20 26.39 18.87
CA ASP A 70 22.57 25.82 20.06
C ASP A 70 21.06 25.65 19.85
N ARG A 71 20.37 26.67 19.30
CA ARG A 71 18.95 26.57 18.95
C ARG A 71 18.65 25.48 17.91
N VAL A 72 19.55 25.24 16.96
CA VAL A 72 19.38 24.17 15.95
C VAL A 72 19.49 22.79 16.62
N VAL A 73 20.46 22.62 17.52
CA VAL A 73 20.67 21.37 18.27
C VAL A 73 19.51 21.11 19.23
N GLU A 74 19.06 22.12 19.96
CA GLU A 74 17.88 22.04 20.84
C GLU A 74 16.63 21.66 20.06
N ARG A 75 16.40 22.30 18.91
CA ARG A 75 15.29 21.97 18.01
C ARG A 75 15.39 20.53 17.50
N PHE A 76 16.57 20.07 17.11
CA PHE A 76 16.79 18.68 16.68
C PHE A 76 16.44 17.68 17.79
N LEU A 77 16.89 17.94 19.03
CA LEU A 77 16.62 17.07 20.17
C LEU A 77 15.13 17.04 20.54
N HIS A 78 14.47 18.20 20.55
CA HIS A 78 13.03 18.31 20.82
C HIS A 78 12.22 17.56 19.77
N GLU A 79 12.45 17.85 18.49
CA GLU A 79 11.73 17.18 17.40
C GLU A 79 11.97 15.66 17.41
N ARG A 80 13.17 15.21 17.79
CA ARG A 80 13.48 13.78 17.93
C ARG A 80 12.70 13.13 19.08
N ALA A 81 12.59 13.79 20.23
CA ALA A 81 11.79 13.31 21.36
C ALA A 81 10.31 13.20 20.98
N ASP A 82 9.77 14.17 20.22
CA ASP A 82 8.40 14.11 19.70
C ASP A 82 8.20 12.91 18.77
N ILE A 83 9.15 12.67 17.85
CA ILE A 83 9.12 11.52 16.92
C ILE A 83 9.16 10.19 17.69
N GLU A 84 10.00 10.07 18.72
CA GLU A 84 10.08 8.87 19.56
C GLU A 84 8.77 8.67 20.34
N GLY A 85 8.17 9.74 20.85
CA GLY A 85 6.86 9.72 21.51
C GLY A 85 5.72 9.29 20.57
N ASP A 86 5.69 9.81 19.35
CA ASP A 86 4.75 9.43 18.30
C ASP A 86 4.90 7.95 17.91
N ALA A 87 6.14 7.48 17.73
CA ALA A 87 6.42 6.08 17.43
C ALA A 87 5.92 5.15 18.55
N ALA A 88 6.16 5.51 19.81
CA ALA A 88 5.66 4.76 20.97
C ALA A 88 4.12 4.77 21.03
N ARG A 89 3.47 5.90 20.70
CA ARG A 89 2.00 5.98 20.61
C ARG A 89 1.45 5.06 19.53
N ILE A 90 2.03 5.07 18.33
CA ILE A 90 1.67 4.19 17.21
C ILE A 90 1.82 2.72 17.60
N GLN A 91 2.91 2.35 18.28
CA GLN A 91 3.13 0.99 18.78
C GLN A 91 2.06 0.56 19.78
N ARG A 92 1.69 1.42 20.74
CA ARG A 92 0.61 1.15 21.69
C ARG A 92 -0.74 0.94 20.99
N LEU A 93 -1.11 1.84 20.08
CA LEU A 93 -2.34 1.71 19.29
C LEU A 93 -2.35 0.41 18.47
N SER A 94 -1.21 0.04 17.87
CA SER A 94 -1.08 -1.22 17.12
C SER A 94 -1.26 -2.45 18.01
N ALA A 95 -0.76 -2.42 19.24
CA ALA A 95 -0.97 -3.49 20.21
C ALA A 95 -2.45 -3.62 20.61
N GLN A 96 -3.11 -2.50 20.90
CA GLN A 96 -4.53 -2.46 21.24
C GLN A 96 -5.41 -2.96 20.08
N LEU A 97 -5.11 -2.55 18.85
CA LEU A 97 -5.81 -3.02 17.65
C LEU A 97 -5.71 -4.54 17.45
N ARG A 98 -4.52 -5.12 17.67
CA ARG A 98 -4.34 -6.58 17.60
C ARG A 98 -5.15 -7.31 18.65
N ILE A 99 -5.18 -6.80 19.88
CA ILE A 99 -6.00 -7.36 20.97
C ILE A 99 -7.49 -7.22 20.64
N GLY A 100 -7.92 -6.10 20.05
CA GLY A 100 -9.27 -5.84 19.58
C GLY A 100 -9.69 -6.66 18.34
N GLY A 101 -8.81 -7.52 17.83
CA GLY A 101 -9.12 -8.44 16.73
C GLY A 101 -8.95 -7.84 15.33
N ALA A 102 -8.36 -6.65 15.20
CA ALA A 102 -7.99 -6.09 13.90
C ALA A 102 -7.02 -7.03 13.16
N LEU A 103 -7.12 -7.07 11.84
CA LEU A 103 -6.21 -7.85 11.00
C LEU A 103 -4.82 -7.25 11.06
N SER A 104 -3.83 -8.09 11.35
CA SER A 104 -2.43 -7.72 11.33
C SER A 104 -1.70 -8.37 10.15
N THR A 105 -0.62 -7.73 9.71
CA THR A 105 0.27 -8.25 8.67
C THR A 105 1.47 -8.93 9.32
N ASP A 106 1.88 -10.07 8.78
CA ASP A 106 3.06 -10.81 9.24
C ASP A 106 4.35 -9.96 9.24
N ALA A 107 5.33 -10.35 10.06
CA ALA A 107 6.59 -9.62 10.25
C ALA A 107 7.35 -9.36 8.94
N ALA A 108 7.51 -10.36 8.07
CA ALA A 108 8.30 -10.23 6.85
C ALA A 108 7.67 -9.24 5.85
N PRO A 109 6.38 -9.37 5.46
CA PRO A 109 5.74 -8.40 4.59
C PRO A 109 5.65 -6.99 5.20
N ALA A 110 5.37 -6.88 6.50
CA ALA A 110 5.31 -5.58 7.15
C ALA A 110 6.68 -4.86 7.18
N ARG A 111 7.79 -5.60 7.34
CA ARG A 111 9.14 -5.03 7.27
C ARG A 111 9.42 -4.43 5.90
N ILE A 112 9.00 -5.10 4.82
CA ILE A 112 9.14 -4.59 3.45
C ILE A 112 8.26 -3.35 3.24
N LEU A 113 6.99 -3.41 3.64
CA LEU A 113 6.05 -2.30 3.50
C LEU A 113 6.50 -1.07 4.30
N LYS A 114 7.07 -1.28 5.49
CA LYS A 114 7.68 -0.23 6.30
C LYS A 114 8.87 0.42 5.57
N ALA A 115 9.79 -0.38 5.02
CA ALA A 115 10.92 0.15 4.26
C ALA A 115 10.47 0.93 3.01
N PHE A 116 9.43 0.48 2.31
CA PHE A 116 8.83 1.22 1.20
C PHE A 116 8.18 2.53 1.66
N ALA A 117 7.46 2.53 2.78
CA ALA A 117 6.87 3.75 3.34
C ALA A 117 7.93 4.76 3.77
N ASP A 118 8.99 4.30 4.44
CA ASP A 118 10.11 5.15 4.89
C ASP A 118 10.90 5.73 3.71
N ALA A 119 11.00 4.98 2.61
CA ALA A 119 11.60 5.44 1.36
C ALA A 119 10.66 6.31 0.50
N GLY A 120 9.44 6.59 0.95
CA GLY A 120 8.53 7.51 0.27
C GLY A 120 7.69 6.88 -0.86
N ILE A 121 7.68 5.55 -1.03
CA ILE A 121 7.00 4.88 -2.17
C ILE A 121 5.52 5.27 -2.25
N PHE A 122 4.81 5.29 -1.12
CA PHE A 122 3.39 5.64 -1.09
C PHE A 122 3.15 7.14 -1.28
N GLN A 123 4.04 7.99 -0.79
CA GLN A 123 4.01 9.44 -1.03
C GLN A 123 4.26 9.77 -2.50
N LEU A 124 5.04 8.94 -3.19
CA LEU A 124 5.31 9.00 -4.62
C LEU A 124 4.23 8.30 -5.46
N GLY A 125 3.02 8.11 -4.92
CA GLY A 125 1.88 7.56 -5.67
C GLY A 125 1.93 6.04 -5.86
N GLY A 126 2.69 5.34 -5.02
CA GLY A 126 2.58 3.89 -4.87
C GLY A 126 1.28 3.53 -4.17
N VAL A 127 0.64 2.46 -4.60
CA VAL A 127 -0.62 1.96 -4.05
C VAL A 127 -0.47 0.47 -3.77
N LEU A 128 -0.67 0.07 -2.52
CA LEU A 128 -0.74 -1.32 -2.13
C LEU A 128 -2.03 -1.91 -2.69
N ILE A 129 -1.92 -3.00 -3.44
CA ILE A 129 -3.07 -3.77 -3.93
C ILE A 129 -2.97 -5.21 -3.42
N GLY A 130 -3.71 -6.13 -4.06
CA GLY A 130 -3.62 -7.54 -3.72
C GLY A 130 -4.17 -7.85 -2.32
N THR A 131 -3.65 -8.91 -1.72
CA THR A 131 -4.26 -9.47 -0.49
C THR A 131 -3.98 -8.63 0.74
N HIS A 132 -2.80 -8.01 0.83
CA HIS A 132 -2.48 -7.10 1.94
C HIS A 132 -3.38 -5.86 1.92
N ALA A 133 -3.65 -5.28 0.74
CA ALA A 133 -4.63 -4.19 0.62
C ALA A 133 -6.03 -4.63 1.07
N PHE A 134 -6.48 -5.82 0.65
CA PHE A 134 -7.75 -6.38 1.08
C PHE A 134 -7.80 -6.52 2.61
N ALA A 135 -6.75 -7.07 3.25
CA ALA A 135 -6.68 -7.18 4.71
C ALA A 135 -6.84 -5.81 5.40
N VAL A 136 -6.10 -4.80 4.93
CA VAL A 136 -6.14 -3.44 5.46
C VAL A 136 -7.52 -2.78 5.27
N MET A 137 -8.19 -3.04 4.14
CA MET A 137 -9.55 -2.56 3.91
C MET A 137 -10.55 -3.12 4.95
N GLY A 138 -10.29 -4.30 5.50
CA GLY A 138 -11.12 -4.85 6.59
C GLY A 138 -11.08 -3.96 7.82
N ASN A 139 -9.87 -3.63 8.27
CA ASN A 139 -9.69 -2.72 9.41
C ASN A 139 -10.33 -1.35 9.13
N LEU A 140 -10.18 -0.83 7.91
CA LEU A 140 -10.78 0.45 7.52
C LEU A 140 -12.31 0.42 7.56
N LEU A 141 -12.92 -0.70 7.16
CA LEU A 141 -14.36 -0.90 7.16
C LEU A 141 -14.89 -1.44 8.50
N GLY A 142 -14.06 -1.53 9.52
CA GLY A 142 -14.45 -2.02 10.84
C GLY A 142 -14.84 -3.50 10.86
N VAL A 143 -14.22 -4.32 10.01
CA VAL A 143 -14.51 -5.76 9.90
C VAL A 143 -13.24 -6.61 9.88
N ARG A 144 -13.38 -7.82 10.39
CA ARG A 144 -12.46 -8.92 10.19
C ARG A 144 -13.00 -9.83 9.09
N TRP A 145 -12.22 -10.02 8.03
CA TRP A 145 -12.60 -10.92 6.95
C TRP A 145 -12.67 -12.37 7.41
N ALA A 146 -13.60 -13.13 6.82
CA ALA A 146 -13.73 -14.55 7.07
C ALA A 146 -12.95 -15.38 6.02
N GLY A 147 -12.38 -16.50 6.46
CA GLY A 147 -11.80 -17.53 5.59
C GLY A 147 -10.29 -17.40 5.29
N ALA A 148 -9.75 -18.41 4.61
CA ALA A 148 -8.31 -18.56 4.33
C ALA A 148 -7.76 -17.63 3.23
N TYR A 149 -8.56 -16.67 2.74
CA TYR A 149 -8.23 -15.81 1.59
C TYR A 149 -7.13 -14.78 1.88
N LEU A 150 -6.67 -14.70 3.14
CA LEU A 150 -5.61 -13.79 3.61
C LEU A 150 -4.21 -14.41 3.59
N LYS A 151 -4.06 -15.71 3.32
CA LYS A 151 -2.74 -16.36 3.26
C LYS A 151 -2.10 -16.15 1.88
N THR A 152 -1.41 -15.04 1.69
CA THR A 152 -0.33 -14.92 0.69
C THR A 152 0.81 -14.10 1.29
N GLN A 153 2.02 -14.39 0.83
CA GLN A 153 3.22 -13.62 1.13
C GLN A 153 3.58 -12.68 -0.04
N ASP A 154 2.74 -12.63 -1.09
CA ASP A 154 2.92 -11.73 -2.23
C ASP A 154 2.49 -10.30 -1.86
N ILE A 155 3.40 -9.35 -2.06
CA ILE A 155 3.17 -7.92 -1.90
C ILE A 155 3.04 -7.30 -3.28
N ASP A 156 1.85 -6.86 -3.63
CA ASP A 156 1.58 -6.21 -4.91
C ASP A 156 1.59 -4.68 -4.74
N ILE A 157 2.54 -4.00 -5.39
CA ILE A 157 2.60 -2.53 -5.43
C ILE A 157 2.25 -2.06 -6.84
N ALA A 158 1.21 -1.24 -6.92
CA ALA A 158 0.82 -0.59 -8.15
C ALA A 158 1.36 0.85 -8.19
N GLY A 159 1.78 1.31 -9.36
CA GLY A 159 2.16 2.68 -9.59
C GLY A 159 1.81 3.11 -11.00
N HIS A 160 1.26 4.32 -11.15
CA HIS A 160 0.97 4.84 -12.48
C HIS A 160 2.24 5.42 -13.11
N SER A 161 2.68 4.92 -14.26
CA SER A 161 3.88 5.44 -14.94
C SER A 161 3.71 6.88 -15.43
N ALA A 162 2.48 7.36 -15.65
CA ALA A 162 2.24 8.74 -16.09
C ALA A 162 2.52 9.80 -15.01
N ILE A 163 2.55 9.42 -13.73
CA ILE A 163 2.85 10.34 -12.61
C ILE A 163 4.31 10.83 -12.65
N ASP A 164 5.21 10.09 -13.33
CA ASP A 164 6.61 10.50 -13.49
C ASP A 164 6.75 11.86 -14.20
N ILE A 165 5.73 12.31 -14.96
CA ILE A 165 5.73 13.61 -15.64
C ILE A 165 5.49 14.77 -14.65
N ALA A 166 4.82 14.52 -13.52
CA ALA A 166 4.42 15.54 -12.55
C ALA A 166 5.37 15.69 -11.34
N LEU A 167 6.28 14.72 -11.12
CA LEU A 167 7.20 14.70 -9.96
C LEU A 167 8.63 14.32 -10.41
N PRO A 168 9.36 15.18 -11.13
CA PRO A 168 10.65 14.82 -11.73
C PRO A 168 11.77 14.57 -10.72
N ASP A 169 11.77 15.26 -9.57
CA ASP A 169 12.95 15.34 -8.68
C ASP A 169 12.91 14.41 -7.45
N LEU A 170 11.79 13.72 -7.20
CA LEU A 170 11.68 12.78 -6.07
C LEU A 170 11.67 11.34 -6.57
N GLN A 171 12.65 10.55 -6.12
CA GLN A 171 12.80 9.16 -6.52
C GLN A 171 13.05 8.27 -5.29
N ALA A 172 12.44 7.09 -5.31
CA ALA A 172 12.75 5.97 -4.46
C ALA A 172 13.43 4.89 -5.29
N ASP A 173 14.49 4.27 -4.76
CA ASP A 173 15.24 3.23 -5.46
C ASP A 173 14.86 1.85 -4.89
N VAL A 174 13.84 1.22 -5.48
CA VAL A 174 13.32 -0.09 -5.03
C VAL A 174 14.41 -1.15 -4.93
N PRO A 175 15.27 -1.38 -5.95
CA PRO A 175 16.39 -2.30 -5.84
C PRO A 175 17.30 -2.03 -4.63
N LYS A 176 17.66 -0.77 -4.39
CA LYS A 176 18.50 -0.39 -3.23
C LYS A 176 17.79 -0.60 -1.90
N ILE A 177 16.50 -0.30 -1.81
CA ILE A 177 15.69 -0.55 -0.60
C ILE A 177 15.66 -2.04 -0.30
N LEU A 178 15.34 -2.87 -1.30
CA LEU A 178 15.28 -4.33 -1.15
C LEU A 178 16.65 -4.93 -0.80
N HIS A 179 17.75 -4.37 -1.34
CA HIS A 179 19.11 -4.76 -0.96
C HIS A 179 19.40 -4.43 0.52
N THR A 180 19.04 -3.24 0.97
CA THR A 180 19.27 -2.76 2.36
C THR A 180 18.48 -3.55 3.40
N LEU A 181 17.40 -4.22 3.00
CA LEU A 181 16.67 -5.13 3.89
C LEU A 181 17.48 -6.39 4.26
N GLU A 182 18.52 -6.74 3.50
CA GLU A 182 19.36 -7.93 3.70
C GLU A 182 18.55 -9.24 3.79
N MET A 183 17.40 -9.29 3.11
CA MET A 183 16.51 -10.45 3.09
C MET A 183 16.83 -11.44 1.96
N GLY A 184 17.87 -11.18 1.15
CA GLY A 184 18.24 -12.07 0.04
C GLY A 184 17.31 -11.98 -1.18
N PHE A 185 16.78 -10.79 -1.46
CA PHE A 185 15.96 -10.54 -2.64
C PHE A 185 16.73 -10.75 -3.94
N VAL A 186 16.11 -11.45 -4.87
CA VAL A 186 16.60 -11.61 -6.25
C VAL A 186 15.48 -11.30 -7.25
N PRO A 187 15.82 -10.67 -8.39
CA PRO A 187 14.84 -10.45 -9.46
C PRO A 187 14.33 -11.80 -9.99
N VAL A 188 13.03 -11.86 -10.28
CA VAL A 188 12.40 -13.03 -10.89
C VAL A 188 12.53 -12.92 -12.41
N PRO A 189 13.17 -13.89 -13.09
CA PRO A 189 13.31 -13.85 -14.54
C PRO A 189 11.94 -13.77 -15.24
N PRO A 190 11.76 -12.86 -16.21
CA PRO A 190 10.53 -12.78 -16.98
C PRO A 190 10.43 -13.93 -17.97
N LEU A 191 9.20 -14.22 -18.42
CA LEU A 191 8.95 -15.25 -19.45
C LEU A 191 9.67 -14.91 -20.77
N ASN A 192 9.62 -13.64 -21.19
CA ASN A 192 10.44 -13.13 -22.29
C ASN A 192 11.77 -12.60 -21.73
N ARG A 193 12.89 -13.26 -22.07
CA ARG A 193 14.24 -12.90 -21.58
C ARG A 193 14.70 -11.50 -21.96
N LYS A 194 14.07 -10.86 -22.96
CA LYS A 194 14.35 -9.47 -23.37
C LYS A 194 13.70 -8.44 -22.44
N HIS A 195 12.72 -8.85 -21.63
CA HIS A 195 12.02 -7.94 -20.74
C HIS A 195 12.80 -7.77 -19.41
N PRO A 196 12.68 -6.61 -18.74
CA PRO A 196 13.16 -6.46 -17.38
C PRO A 196 12.29 -7.24 -16.39
N SER A 197 12.84 -7.59 -15.23
CA SER A 197 12.09 -8.23 -14.15
C SER A 197 11.13 -7.24 -13.49
N THR A 198 9.87 -7.62 -13.30
CA THR A 198 8.83 -6.83 -12.63
C THR A 198 8.57 -7.28 -11.19
N SER A 199 9.34 -8.26 -10.74
CA SER A 199 9.10 -9.01 -9.52
C SER A 199 10.41 -9.35 -8.83
N PHE A 200 10.41 -9.35 -7.51
CA PHE A 200 11.54 -9.74 -6.68
C PHE A 200 11.08 -10.78 -5.66
N LYS A 201 11.87 -11.82 -5.44
CA LYS A 201 11.57 -12.86 -4.46
C LYS A 201 12.74 -13.11 -3.53
N VAL A 202 12.45 -13.58 -2.32
CA VAL A 202 13.49 -14.08 -1.41
C VAL A 202 13.74 -15.57 -1.70
N ARG A 203 15.00 -15.95 -1.93
CA ARG A 203 15.37 -17.35 -2.21
C ARG A 203 14.94 -18.26 -1.04
N GLY A 204 14.38 -19.42 -1.36
CA GLY A 204 13.96 -20.41 -0.36
C GLY A 204 12.69 -20.06 0.43
N THR A 205 12.01 -18.96 0.10
CA THR A 205 10.75 -18.57 0.76
C THR A 205 9.66 -18.24 -0.28
N ALA A 206 8.42 -18.17 0.17
CA ALA A 206 7.29 -17.72 -0.65
C ALA A 206 7.16 -16.18 -0.73
N LEU A 207 8.06 -15.43 -0.09
CA LEU A 207 7.97 -13.97 -0.02
C LEU A 207 8.37 -13.33 -1.35
N ARG A 208 7.45 -12.54 -1.91
CA ARG A 208 7.58 -11.93 -3.22
C ARG A 208 7.01 -10.52 -3.23
N VAL A 209 7.63 -9.64 -4.00
CA VAL A 209 7.12 -8.30 -4.30
C VAL A 209 6.91 -8.18 -5.80
N ASP A 210 5.72 -7.78 -6.20
CA ASP A 210 5.30 -7.59 -7.58
C ASP A 210 4.96 -6.13 -7.86
N PHE A 211 5.48 -5.60 -8.97
CA PHE A 211 5.22 -4.24 -9.41
C PHE A 211 4.33 -4.23 -10.65
N VAL A 212 3.25 -3.45 -10.61
CA VAL A 212 2.27 -3.37 -11.69
C VAL A 212 1.92 -1.94 -12.04
N THR A 213 1.55 -1.69 -13.30
CA THR A 213 1.16 -0.37 -13.80
C THR A 213 -0.05 -0.50 -14.73
N PRO A 214 -0.91 0.53 -14.84
CA PRO A 214 -2.00 0.49 -15.80
C PRO A 214 -1.51 0.31 -17.23
N GLN A 215 -2.13 -0.60 -17.98
CA GLN A 215 -1.86 -0.77 -19.41
C GLN A 215 -2.36 0.45 -20.20
N CYS A 216 -1.46 1.08 -20.95
CA CYS A 216 -1.84 2.13 -21.91
C CYS A 216 -2.48 1.50 -23.15
N LYS A 217 -3.53 2.15 -23.68
CA LYS A 217 -4.19 1.70 -24.93
C LYS A 217 -3.19 1.65 -26.08
N GLY A 218 -3.19 0.54 -26.83
CA GLY A 218 -2.32 0.36 -28.00
C GLY A 218 -0.87 -0.05 -27.68
N ARG A 219 -0.53 -0.33 -26.42
CA ARG A 219 0.76 -0.93 -26.04
C ARG A 219 0.60 -2.40 -25.67
N ASP A 220 1.57 -3.20 -26.11
CA ASP A 220 1.72 -4.61 -25.75
C ASP A 220 1.92 -4.80 -24.23
N ASP A 221 1.94 -6.06 -23.78
CA ASP A 221 2.15 -6.44 -22.38
C ASP A 221 3.62 -6.28 -21.91
N THR A 222 4.41 -5.48 -22.63
CA THR A 222 5.82 -5.18 -22.35
C THR A 222 5.96 -4.39 -21.06
N PRO A 223 6.78 -4.83 -20.10
CA PRO A 223 7.06 -4.11 -18.87
C PRO A 223 7.46 -2.65 -19.09
N VAL A 224 6.92 -1.76 -18.26
CA VAL A 224 7.18 -0.32 -18.31
C VAL A 224 7.96 0.09 -17.07
N ILE A 225 9.01 0.89 -17.25
CA ILE A 225 9.78 1.43 -16.12
C ILE A 225 8.97 2.54 -15.46
N ILE A 226 8.77 2.41 -14.14
CA ILE A 226 8.31 3.49 -13.28
C ILE A 226 9.57 4.20 -12.76
N LYS A 227 9.92 5.34 -13.36
CA LYS A 227 11.22 5.99 -13.15
C LYS A 227 11.42 6.38 -11.70
N ARG A 228 10.40 6.96 -11.07
CA ARG A 228 10.46 7.38 -9.66
C ARG A 228 10.60 6.23 -8.65
N PHE A 229 10.41 4.97 -9.08
CA PHE A 229 10.64 3.78 -8.25
C PHE A 229 11.89 3.00 -8.65
N ASN A 230 12.57 3.40 -9.73
CA ASN A 230 13.67 2.66 -10.34
C ASN A 230 13.34 1.16 -10.56
N VAL A 231 12.13 0.86 -11.04
CA VAL A 231 11.67 -0.52 -11.21
C VAL A 231 10.82 -0.67 -12.46
N ALA A 232 10.92 -1.83 -13.11
CA ALA A 232 9.98 -2.21 -14.15
C ALA A 232 8.69 -2.74 -13.52
N ALA A 233 7.55 -2.40 -14.12
CA ALA A 233 6.23 -2.83 -13.67
C ALA A 233 5.47 -3.50 -14.82
N GLN A 234 4.72 -4.54 -14.49
CA GLN A 234 3.89 -5.27 -15.46
C GLN A 234 2.64 -4.46 -15.80
N PRO A 235 2.37 -4.16 -17.08
CA PRO A 235 1.10 -3.57 -17.50
C PRO A 235 -0.06 -4.52 -17.21
N LEU A 236 -1.09 -4.02 -16.54
CA LEU A 236 -2.34 -4.74 -16.29
C LEU A 236 -3.55 -3.96 -16.82
N ARG A 237 -4.46 -4.68 -17.48
CA ARG A 237 -5.76 -4.16 -17.90
C ARG A 237 -6.59 -3.76 -16.68
N SER A 238 -7.47 -2.78 -16.85
CA SER A 238 -8.38 -2.27 -15.81
C SER A 238 -7.76 -1.76 -14.50
N LEU A 239 -6.43 -1.75 -14.38
CA LEU A 239 -5.76 -1.22 -13.19
C LEU A 239 -5.89 0.30 -13.09
N ALA A 240 -6.04 1.03 -14.21
CA ALA A 240 -6.29 2.48 -14.22
C ALA A 240 -7.50 2.85 -13.36
N TYR A 241 -8.64 2.18 -13.60
CA TYR A 241 -9.86 2.33 -12.81
C TYR A 241 -9.64 2.16 -11.31
N LEU A 242 -8.80 1.19 -10.92
CA LEU A 242 -8.53 0.90 -9.52
C LEU A 242 -7.67 1.99 -8.87
N LEU A 243 -6.69 2.54 -9.59
CA LEU A 243 -5.74 3.51 -9.05
C LEU A 243 -6.23 4.96 -9.09
N GLU A 244 -7.24 5.27 -9.91
CA GLU A 244 -7.81 6.63 -10.03
C GLU A 244 -8.30 7.19 -8.69
N GLN A 245 -8.75 6.32 -7.78
CA GLN A 245 -9.14 6.71 -6.43
C GLN A 245 -8.55 5.75 -5.40
N SER A 246 -7.46 6.20 -4.78
CA SER A 246 -6.83 5.56 -3.63
C SER A 246 -6.98 6.43 -2.39
N GLN A 247 -6.80 5.82 -1.23
CA GLN A 247 -6.92 6.48 0.07
C GLN A 247 -5.88 5.94 1.06
N PRO A 248 -5.44 6.76 2.01
CA PRO A 248 -4.52 6.33 3.04
C PRO A 248 -5.16 5.26 3.94
N ALA A 249 -4.36 4.29 4.36
CA ALA A 249 -4.75 3.28 5.32
C ALA A 249 -3.54 2.80 6.13
N GLY A 250 -3.81 2.28 7.33
CA GLY A 250 -2.78 1.84 8.27
C GLY A 250 -2.65 0.32 8.30
N ILE A 251 -1.46 -0.20 8.02
CA ILE A 251 -1.13 -1.60 8.30
C ILE A 251 -0.80 -1.73 9.78
N VAL A 252 -1.46 -2.69 10.44
CA VAL A 252 -1.17 -3.07 11.82
C VAL A 252 -0.15 -4.21 11.85
N ASN A 253 0.96 -4.03 12.57
CA ASN A 253 1.87 -5.09 12.99
C ASN A 253 2.49 -4.73 14.35
N GLY A 254 3.80 -4.86 14.57
CA GLY A 254 4.53 -4.40 15.76
C GLY A 254 4.57 -2.88 15.91
N GLY A 255 4.12 -2.17 14.89
CA GLY A 255 3.83 -0.75 14.85
C GLY A 255 2.87 -0.49 13.70
N GLY A 256 2.89 0.73 13.16
CA GLY A 256 2.04 1.12 12.04
C GLY A 256 2.82 1.49 10.79
N VAL A 257 2.28 1.11 9.64
CA VAL A 257 2.78 1.54 8.32
C VAL A 257 1.65 2.25 7.59
N LEU A 258 1.88 3.52 7.23
CA LEU A 258 0.97 4.26 6.38
C LEU A 258 1.18 3.82 4.92
N VAL A 259 0.12 3.39 4.27
CA VAL A 259 0.10 3.01 2.85
C VAL A 259 -1.09 3.65 2.15
N ASN A 260 -1.09 3.65 0.81
CA ASN A 260 -2.30 3.92 0.04
C ASN A 260 -2.92 2.61 -0.42
N VAL A 261 -4.24 2.49 -0.34
CA VAL A 261 -5.01 1.36 -0.89
C VAL A 261 -6.10 1.90 -1.81
N PRO A 262 -6.59 1.12 -2.80
CA PRO A 262 -7.72 1.52 -3.62
C PRO A 262 -9.00 1.74 -2.80
N HIS A 263 -9.93 2.55 -3.31
CA HIS A 263 -11.25 2.67 -2.72
C HIS A 263 -11.94 1.28 -2.67
N PRO A 264 -12.49 0.83 -1.51
CA PRO A 264 -13.04 -0.52 -1.35
C PRO A 264 -14.12 -0.88 -2.39
N ALA A 265 -15.01 0.05 -2.71
CA ALA A 265 -16.04 -0.16 -3.74
C ALA A 265 -15.47 -0.38 -5.16
N ARG A 266 -14.44 0.38 -5.55
CA ARG A 266 -13.74 0.18 -6.83
C ARG A 266 -12.99 -1.15 -6.82
N TYR A 267 -12.37 -1.50 -5.69
CA TYR A 267 -11.70 -2.79 -5.51
C TYR A 267 -12.68 -3.97 -5.68
N ALA A 268 -13.87 -3.89 -5.11
CA ALA A 268 -14.90 -4.93 -5.26
C ALA A 268 -15.31 -5.15 -6.72
N LEU A 269 -15.66 -4.06 -7.44
CA LEU A 269 -16.04 -4.14 -8.85
C LEU A 269 -14.87 -4.63 -9.74
N HIS A 270 -13.65 -4.16 -9.46
CA HIS A 270 -12.44 -4.65 -10.13
C HIS A 270 -12.20 -6.15 -9.88
N LYS A 271 -12.45 -6.65 -8.65
CA LYS A 271 -12.34 -8.08 -8.33
C LYS A 271 -13.36 -8.94 -9.07
N ILE A 272 -14.60 -8.46 -9.19
CA ILE A 272 -15.62 -9.09 -10.03
C ILE A 272 -15.12 -9.17 -11.48
N LEU A 273 -14.62 -8.06 -12.03
CA LEU A 273 -14.07 -7.99 -13.38
C LEU A 273 -12.93 -9.01 -13.62
N VAL A 274 -11.89 -8.98 -12.80
CA VAL A 274 -10.69 -9.81 -13.03
C VAL A 274 -10.95 -11.30 -12.78
N SER A 275 -11.92 -11.66 -11.94
CA SER A 275 -12.27 -13.06 -11.70
C SER A 275 -12.70 -13.82 -12.96
N ARG A 276 -13.24 -13.10 -13.96
CA ARG A 276 -13.63 -13.68 -15.26
C ARG A 276 -12.46 -13.78 -16.25
N SER A 277 -11.46 -12.91 -16.10
CA SER A 277 -10.30 -12.82 -17.00
C SER A 277 -9.17 -13.79 -16.67
N ARG A 278 -9.28 -14.55 -15.56
CA ARG A 278 -8.29 -15.57 -15.17
C ARG A 278 -8.36 -16.79 -16.10
N ALA A 279 -7.18 -17.32 -16.45
CA ALA A 279 -7.07 -18.58 -17.18
C ALA A 279 -7.57 -19.77 -16.34
N VAL A 280 -7.85 -20.92 -16.99
CA VAL A 280 -8.35 -22.14 -16.33
C VAL A 280 -7.37 -22.66 -15.27
N ILE A 281 -6.07 -22.44 -15.43
CA ILE A 281 -5.06 -22.81 -14.43
C ILE A 281 -5.10 -21.93 -13.16
N ASP A 282 -5.76 -20.78 -13.21
CA ASP A 282 -5.85 -19.80 -12.11
C ASP A 282 -7.24 -19.82 -11.42
N GLN A 283 -8.01 -20.90 -11.55
CA GLN A 283 -9.38 -21.00 -11.00
C GLN A 283 -9.44 -20.74 -9.50
N THR A 284 -8.45 -21.20 -8.72
CA THR A 284 -8.37 -20.90 -7.29
C THR A 284 -8.22 -19.39 -7.02
N LYS A 285 -7.47 -18.67 -7.86
CA LYS A 285 -7.35 -17.20 -7.76
C LYS A 285 -8.67 -16.53 -8.18
N ALA A 286 -9.36 -17.03 -9.20
CA ALA A 286 -10.68 -16.52 -9.59
C ALA A 286 -11.71 -16.67 -8.47
N GLN A 287 -11.74 -17.81 -7.79
CA GLN A 287 -12.61 -18.05 -6.63
C GLN A 287 -12.24 -17.13 -5.46
N LYS A 288 -10.95 -16.94 -5.19
CA LYS A 288 -10.47 -15.97 -4.19
C LYS A 288 -10.90 -14.54 -4.55
N ASP A 289 -10.74 -14.12 -5.79
CA ASP A 289 -11.14 -12.79 -6.27
C ASP A 289 -12.66 -12.58 -6.08
N LEU A 290 -13.49 -13.57 -6.41
CA LEU A 290 -14.95 -13.51 -6.18
C LEU A 290 -15.31 -13.48 -4.68
N ALA A 291 -14.64 -14.27 -3.85
CA ALA A 291 -14.90 -14.28 -2.41
C ALA A 291 -14.52 -12.95 -1.74
N GLN A 292 -13.43 -12.32 -2.18
CA GLN A 292 -13.05 -10.97 -1.73
C GLN A 292 -14.06 -9.92 -2.18
N ALA A 293 -14.51 -9.99 -3.44
CA ALA A 293 -15.55 -9.10 -3.94
C ALA A 293 -16.85 -9.25 -3.16
N ALA A 294 -17.29 -10.49 -2.89
CA ALA A 294 -18.51 -10.77 -2.16
C ALA A 294 -18.47 -10.15 -0.75
N GLN A 295 -17.37 -10.35 0.00
CA GLN A 295 -17.24 -9.78 1.35
C GLN A 295 -17.22 -8.25 1.34
N LEU A 296 -16.56 -7.62 0.35
CA LEU A 296 -16.59 -6.16 0.23
C LEU A 296 -18.00 -5.64 -0.10
N VAL A 297 -18.69 -6.30 -1.04
CA VAL A 297 -20.06 -5.94 -1.41
C VAL A 297 -20.98 -6.07 -0.20
N GLU A 298 -20.87 -7.17 0.56
CA GLU A 298 -21.67 -7.41 1.76
C GLU A 298 -21.58 -6.23 2.73
N VAL A 299 -20.38 -5.83 3.15
CA VAL A 299 -20.17 -4.67 4.04
C VAL A 299 -20.64 -3.36 3.41
N LEU A 300 -20.27 -3.12 2.15
CA LEU A 300 -20.56 -1.84 1.51
C LEU A 300 -22.05 -1.65 1.26
N THR A 301 -22.81 -2.70 0.97
CA THR A 301 -24.26 -2.59 0.80
C THR A 301 -24.97 -2.24 2.11
N GLU A 302 -24.43 -2.69 3.25
CA GLU A 302 -24.97 -2.38 4.58
C GLU A 302 -24.60 -0.96 5.02
N ASP A 303 -23.32 -0.58 4.90
CA ASP A 303 -22.83 0.64 5.54
C ASP A 303 -22.76 1.84 4.59
N ARG A 304 -22.45 1.59 3.31
CA ARG A 304 -22.04 2.62 2.33
C ARG A 304 -22.55 2.31 0.90
N PRO A 305 -23.85 2.04 0.69
CA PRO A 305 -24.34 1.58 -0.63
C PRO A 305 -24.10 2.62 -1.74
N GLY A 306 -24.07 3.91 -1.40
CA GLY A 306 -23.74 4.99 -2.34
C GLY A 306 -22.34 4.88 -2.95
N ASP A 307 -21.36 4.33 -2.21
CA ASP A 307 -19.98 4.15 -2.70
C ASP A 307 -19.93 3.17 -3.87
N LEU A 308 -20.76 2.11 -3.84
CA LEU A 308 -20.90 1.14 -4.93
C LEU A 308 -21.50 1.79 -6.18
N ALA A 309 -22.52 2.62 -6.02
CA ALA A 309 -23.15 3.35 -7.13
C ALA A 309 -22.16 4.34 -7.79
N LEU A 310 -21.37 5.07 -6.98
CA LEU A 310 -20.33 5.97 -7.47
C LEU A 310 -19.20 5.22 -8.19
N ALA A 311 -18.74 4.10 -7.62
CA ALA A 311 -17.72 3.26 -8.23
C ALA A 311 -18.19 2.69 -9.57
N TRP A 312 -19.46 2.29 -9.68
CA TRP A 312 -20.05 1.83 -10.93
C TRP A 312 -20.16 2.95 -11.98
N LYS A 313 -20.62 4.14 -11.57
CA LYS A 313 -20.69 5.30 -12.47
C LYS A 313 -19.32 5.65 -13.04
N ALA A 314 -18.27 5.59 -12.23
CA ALA A 314 -16.89 5.77 -12.69
C ALA A 314 -16.48 4.70 -13.71
N LEU A 315 -16.81 3.42 -13.43
CA LEU A 315 -16.51 2.31 -14.35
C LEU A 315 -17.20 2.48 -15.70
N THR A 316 -18.46 2.91 -15.71
CA THR A 316 -19.23 3.13 -16.95
C THR A 316 -18.76 4.31 -17.78
N ARG A 317 -18.02 5.25 -17.17
CA ARG A 317 -17.44 6.41 -17.88
C ARG A 317 -16.18 6.03 -18.65
N GLU A 318 -15.49 4.97 -18.23
CA GLU A 318 -14.33 4.50 -18.98
C GLU A 318 -14.78 3.96 -20.34
N LYS A 319 -14.19 4.51 -21.42
CA LYS A 319 -14.42 4.00 -22.78
C LYS A 319 -13.83 2.59 -22.91
N GLY A 320 -14.67 1.56 -22.95
CA GLY A 320 -14.24 0.17 -23.16
C GLY A 320 -15.30 -0.87 -22.81
N ASP A 321 -14.91 -2.14 -22.85
CA ASP A 321 -15.75 -3.31 -22.60
C ASP A 321 -15.86 -3.70 -21.11
N MET A 322 -15.31 -2.89 -20.20
CA MET A 322 -15.27 -3.18 -18.76
C MET A 322 -16.68 -3.30 -18.16
N THR A 323 -17.61 -2.43 -18.57
CA THR A 323 -19.02 -2.49 -18.13
C THR A 323 -19.65 -3.83 -18.45
N ASP A 324 -19.50 -4.30 -19.70
CA ASP A 324 -20.08 -5.56 -20.15
C ASP A 324 -19.38 -6.76 -19.50
N LYS A 325 -18.06 -6.68 -19.31
CA LYS A 325 -17.31 -7.71 -18.58
C LYS A 325 -17.73 -7.84 -17.12
N VAL A 326 -17.99 -6.72 -16.41
CA VAL A 326 -18.50 -6.76 -15.03
C VAL A 326 -19.91 -7.35 -14.99
N ARG A 327 -20.81 -6.92 -15.88
CA ARG A 327 -22.16 -7.51 -16.00
C ARG A 327 -22.09 -9.02 -16.20
N ALA A 328 -21.25 -9.45 -17.14
CA ALA A 328 -21.08 -10.86 -17.46
C ALA A 328 -20.38 -11.64 -16.32
N ALA A 329 -19.52 -10.98 -15.53
CA ALA A 329 -18.89 -11.59 -14.36
C ALA A 329 -19.83 -11.63 -13.14
N ALA A 330 -20.80 -10.72 -13.04
CA ALA A 330 -21.82 -10.72 -11.98
C ALA A 330 -22.64 -12.01 -11.97
N SER A 331 -22.82 -12.68 -13.12
CA SER A 331 -23.45 -14.00 -13.17
C SER A 331 -22.72 -15.05 -12.31
N ARG A 332 -21.37 -15.03 -12.25
CA ARG A 332 -20.61 -15.93 -11.37
C ARG A 332 -20.81 -15.60 -9.89
N LEU A 333 -20.94 -14.32 -9.58
CA LEU A 333 -21.29 -13.86 -8.24
C LEU A 333 -22.69 -14.34 -7.87
N ALA A 334 -23.68 -14.21 -8.76
CA ALA A 334 -25.04 -14.69 -8.56
C ALA A 334 -25.11 -16.21 -8.31
N THR A 335 -24.29 -17.00 -9.02
CA THR A 335 -24.25 -18.46 -8.80
C THR A 335 -23.67 -18.84 -7.44
N ARG A 336 -22.62 -18.16 -6.98
CA ARG A 336 -21.87 -18.57 -5.78
C ARG A 336 -22.27 -17.85 -4.50
N PHE A 337 -22.76 -16.61 -4.63
CA PHE A 337 -23.18 -15.73 -3.56
C PHE A 337 -24.48 -15.00 -3.97
N PRO A 338 -25.60 -15.72 -4.14
CA PRO A 338 -26.83 -15.18 -4.69
C PRO A 338 -27.36 -13.98 -3.90
N GLU A 339 -27.41 -14.08 -2.58
CA GLU A 339 -27.88 -12.99 -1.70
C GLU A 339 -27.04 -11.73 -1.83
N VAL A 340 -25.71 -11.87 -1.88
CA VAL A 340 -24.78 -10.74 -2.05
C VAL A 340 -24.97 -10.10 -3.41
N CYS A 341 -25.23 -10.90 -4.45
CA CYS A 341 -25.48 -10.40 -5.79
C CYS A 341 -26.80 -9.60 -5.87
N GLU A 342 -27.86 -10.04 -5.20
CA GLU A 342 -29.11 -9.29 -5.13
C GLU A 342 -28.94 -7.96 -4.36
N ARG A 343 -28.18 -7.96 -3.26
CA ARG A 343 -27.81 -6.70 -2.57
C ARG A 343 -27.01 -5.76 -3.48
N LEU A 344 -26.08 -6.30 -4.27
CA LEU A 344 -25.33 -5.52 -5.25
C LEU A 344 -26.24 -4.91 -6.32
N PHE A 345 -27.20 -5.68 -6.84
CA PHE A 345 -28.16 -5.18 -7.82
C PHE A 345 -29.12 -4.15 -7.22
N SER A 346 -29.49 -4.29 -5.94
CA SER A 346 -30.26 -3.27 -5.23
C SER A 346 -29.47 -1.96 -5.09
N ALA A 347 -28.20 -2.04 -4.70
CA ALA A 347 -27.31 -0.87 -4.62
C ALA A 347 -26.97 -0.27 -6.00
N ILE A 348 -26.97 -1.09 -7.06
CA ILE A 348 -26.64 -0.68 -8.43
C ILE A 348 -27.67 -1.24 -9.44
N PRO A 349 -28.89 -0.69 -9.53
CA PRO A 349 -29.94 -1.25 -10.40
C PRO A 349 -29.55 -1.32 -11.88
N SER A 350 -28.72 -0.38 -12.35
CA SER A 350 -28.23 -0.34 -13.74
C SER A 350 -27.24 -1.45 -14.11
N LEU A 351 -26.71 -2.18 -13.11
CA LEU A 351 -25.88 -3.37 -13.32
C LEU A 351 -26.73 -4.56 -13.79
N ARG A 352 -28.01 -4.64 -13.39
CA ARG A 352 -28.91 -5.77 -13.67
C ARG A 352 -29.36 -5.85 -15.14
N ARG A 353 -29.17 -4.78 -15.95
CA ARG A 353 -29.68 -4.76 -17.33
C ARG A 353 -29.09 -5.92 -18.16
N PRO A 354 -29.92 -6.68 -18.90
CA PRO A 354 -29.45 -7.89 -19.57
C PRO A 354 -28.51 -7.59 -20.72
N ILE A 355 -27.56 -8.52 -20.89
CA ILE A 355 -26.96 -8.86 -22.17
C ILE A 355 -28.13 -9.03 -23.16
N LYS A 356 -28.20 -8.21 -24.22
CA LYS A 356 -29.10 -8.52 -25.35
C LYS A 356 -28.76 -9.95 -25.79
N ARG A 357 -29.75 -10.84 -25.75
CA ARG A 357 -29.63 -12.23 -26.19
C ARG A 357 -29.08 -12.30 -27.60
#